data_AF-A0A1E3Q330-F1
#
_entry.id   AF-A0A1E3Q330-F1
#
_cell.length_a   1.000
_cell.length_b   1.000
_cell.length_c   1.000
_cell.angle_alpha   90.00
_cell.angle_beta   90.00
_cell.angle_gamma   90.00
#
_symmetry.space_group_name_H-M   'P 1'
#
loop_
_entity.id
_entity.type
_entity.pdbx_description
1 polymer ?
#
loop_
_entity_poly.entity_id
_entity_poly.type
_entity_poly.pdbx_seq_one_letter_code
_entity_poly.pdbx_strand_id
1 'polypeptide(L)' 'PVCQNCATSTTPLWRRDESGQVLCNACGLFLKLHGRPRPISLKTDVIKSRNRIK' A
#
# COMPACT_ATOMS: atom_id res chain seq x y z
N PRO A 1 -11.96 -2.24 -4.18
CA PRO A 1 -10.77 -3.09 -4.43
C PRO A 1 -10.17 -3.58 -3.10
N VAL A 2 -9.45 -4.70 -3.12
CA VAL A 2 -8.75 -5.24 -1.96
C VAL A 2 -7.27 -5.39 -2.33
N CYS A 3 -6.38 -4.96 -1.45
CA CYS A 3 -4.95 -5.11 -1.69
C CYS A 3 -4.56 -6.59 -1.62
N GLN A 4 -3.93 -7.12 -2.67
CA GLN A 4 -3.52 -8.54 -2.66
C GLN A 4 -2.41 -8.87 -1.65
N ASN A 5 -1.59 -7.89 -1.28
CA ASN A 5 -0.53 -8.13 -0.32
C ASN A 5 -1.01 -8.08 1.14
N CYS A 6 -1.79 -7.06 1.53
CA CYS A 6 -2.15 -6.85 2.94
C CYS A 6 -3.66 -6.87 3.24
N ALA A 7 -4.48 -7.26 2.27
CA ALA A 7 -5.94 -7.35 2.35
C ALA A 7 -6.66 -6.06 2.79
N THR A 8 -5.99 -4.90 2.82
CA THR A 8 -6.68 -3.64 3.12
C THR A 8 -7.68 -3.31 2.03
N SER A 9 -8.87 -2.89 2.44
CA SER A 9 -9.91 -2.30 1.58
C SER A 9 -9.85 -0.77 1.59
N THR A 10 -9.06 -0.17 2.49
CA THR A 10 -8.92 1.28 2.64
C THR A 10 -7.49 1.70 2.29
N THR A 11 -7.37 2.63 1.36
CA THR A 11 -6.09 3.25 0.99
C THR A 11 -6.36 4.57 0.27
N PRO A 12 -5.52 5.61 0.44
CA PRO A 12 -5.71 6.88 -0.25
C PRO A 12 -5.40 6.81 -1.75
N LEU A 13 -4.64 5.79 -2.19
CA LEU A 13 -4.30 5.58 -3.60
C LEU A 13 -4.09 4.10 -3.87
N TRP A 14 -4.75 3.58 -4.90
CA TRP A 14 -4.51 2.23 -5.40
C TRP A 14 -3.35 2.24 -6.40
N ARG A 15 -2.51 1.21 -6.34
CA ARG A 15 -1.41 0.97 -7.27
C ARG A 15 -1.60 -0.38 -7.96
N ARG A 16 -0.98 -0.54 -9.13
CA ARG A 16 -0.83 -1.81 -9.80
C ARG A 16 0.67 -2.12 -9.92
N ASP A 17 1.05 -3.36 -9.69
CA ASP A 17 2.41 -3.82 -10.00
C ASP A 17 2.54 -4.20 -11.48
N GLU A 18 3.74 -4.65 -11.88
CA GLU A 18 4.05 -5.06 -13.25
C GLU A 18 3.25 -6.29 -13.70
N SER A 19 2.85 -7.15 -12.76
CA SER A 19 1.93 -8.27 -13.01
C SER A 19 0.45 -7.87 -13.02
N GLY A 20 0.15 -6.58 -12.83
CA GLY A 20 -1.21 -6.05 -12.82
C GLY A 20 -1.97 -6.24 -11.50
N GLN A 21 -1.33 -6.74 -10.44
CA GLN A 21 -1.98 -6.99 -9.15
C GLN A 21 -2.31 -5.70 -8.45
N VAL A 22 -3.50 -5.65 -7.83
CA VAL A 22 -3.98 -4.48 -7.11
C VAL A 22 -3.34 -4.40 -5.74
N LEU A 23 -2.57 -3.33 -5.51
CA LEU A 23 -1.87 -3.05 -4.25
C LEU A 23 -2.36 -1.73 -3.65
N CYS A 24 -2.36 -1.65 -2.32
CA CYS A 24 -2.55 -0.36 -1.64
C CYS A 24 -1.31 0.52 -1.82
N ASN A 25 -1.44 1.83 -1.53
CA ASN A 25 -0.32 2.76 -1.70
C ASN A 25 0.93 2.32 -0.92
N ALA A 26 0.76 1.86 0.32
CA ALA A 26 1.87 1.44 1.17
C ALA A 26 2.57 0.19 0.64
N CYS A 27 1.81 -0.84 0.21
CA CYS A 27 2.40 -2.08 -0.32
C CYS A 27 3.08 -1.85 -1.67
N GLY A 28 2.46 -1.08 -2.58
CA GLY A 28 3.06 -0.78 -3.87
C GLY A 28 4.34 0.07 -3.75
N LEU A 29 4.35 1.06 -2.85
CA LEU A 29 5.56 1.84 -2.56
C LEU A 29 6.66 0.99 -1.93
N PHE A 30 6.31 0.15 -0.96
CA PHE A 30 7.28 -0.73 -0.30
C PHE A 30 7.91 -1.70 -1.30
N LEU A 31 7.10 -2.35 -2.15
CA LEU A 31 7.58 -3.24 -3.20
C LEU A 31 8.52 -2.52 -4.16
N LYS A 32 8.16 -1.32 -4.62
CA LYS A 32 8.99 -0.52 -5.53
C LYS A 32 10.32 -0.10 -4.90
N LEU A 33 10.34 0.25 -3.61
CA LEU A 33 11.55 0.73 -2.93
C LEU A 33 12.47 -0.38 -2.44
N HIS A 34 11.92 -1.53 -2.05
CA HIS A 34 12.67 -2.61 -1.41
C HIS A 34 12.78 -3.89 -2.26
N GLY A 35 12.10 -3.96 -3.40
CA GLY A 35 12.09 -5.14 -4.28
C GLY A 35 11.43 -6.38 -3.68
N ARG A 36 10.74 -6.26 -2.53
CA ARG A 36 10.10 -7.38 -1.83
C ARG A 36 8.73 -6.97 -1.26
N PRO A 37 7.80 -7.92 -1.05
CA PRO A 37 6.49 -7.62 -0.50
C PRO A 37 6.56 -6.99 0.90
N ARG A 38 5.59 -6.12 1.21
CA ARG A 38 5.49 -5.45 2.52
C ARG A 38 5.16 -6.47 3.61
N PRO A 39 5.95 -6.54 4.71
CA PRO A 39 5.61 -7.38 5.85
C PRO A 39 4.27 -6.97 6.47
N ILE A 40 3.42 -7.96 6.77
CA ILE A 40 2.08 -7.73 7.36
C ILE A 40 2.19 -7.15 8.77
N SER A 41 3.26 -7.44 9.48
CA SER A 41 3.55 -6.85 10.80
C SER A 41 3.62 -5.32 10.81
N LEU A 42 3.88 -4.69 9.65
CA LEU A 42 3.91 -3.23 9.52
C LEU A 42 2.53 -2.63 9.17
N LYS A 43 1.52 -3.45 8.88
CA LYS A 43 0.15 -2.98 8.57
C LYS A 43 -0.46 -2.36 9.83
N THR A 44 -1.02 -1.16 9.67
CA THR A 44 -1.87 -0.51 10.67
C THR A 44 -3.24 -0.26 10.04
N ASP A 45 -4.31 -0.45 10.81
CA ASP A 45 -5.68 -0.19 10.32
C ASP A 45 -6.02 1.30 10.29
N VAL A 46 -5.33 2.10 11.11
CA VAL A 46 -5.48 3.56 11.13
C VAL A 46 -4.58 4.19 10.09
N ILE A 47 -5.18 4.89 9.11
CA ILE A 47 -4.45 5.70 8.12
C ILE A 47 -4.23 7.09 8.71
N LYS A 48 -2.97 7.43 9.02
CA LYS A 48 -2.60 8.76 9.52
C LYS A 48 -2.57 9.76 8.37
N SER A 49 -3.31 10.85 8.51
CA SER A 49 -3.19 12.02 7.63
C SER A 49 -1.86 12.74 7.90
N ARG A 50 -1.31 13.39 6.87
CA ARG A 50 -0.14 14.27 6.99
C ARG A 50 -0.58 15.69 6.66
N ASN A 51 -0.04 16.67 7.38
CA ASN A 51 -0.19 18.08 6.99
C ASN A 51 0.51 18.27 5.64
N ARG A 52 -0.28 18.55 4.61
CA ARG A 52 0.24 18.97 3.30
C ARG A 52 0.37 20.48 3.34
N ILE A 53 1.59 21.00 3.25
CA ILE A 53 1.79 22.40 2.90
C ILE A 53 1.19 22.57 1.49
N LYS A 54 0.24 23.49 1.35
CA LYS A 54 -0.38 23.81 0.06
C LYS A 54 0.58 24.58 -0.81
#